data_AF-A0A504JQD1-F1
#
_entry.id   AF-A0A504JQD1-F1
#
_cell.length_a   1.000
_cell.length_b   1.000
_cell.length_c   1.000
_cell.angle_alpha   90.00
_cell.angle_beta   90.00
_cell.angle_gamma   90.00
#
_symmetry.space_group_name_H-M   'P 1'
#
loop_
_entity.id
_entity.type
_entity.pdbx_description
1 polymer ?
#
loop_
_entity_poly.entity_id
_entity_poly.type
_entity_poly.pdbx_seq_one_letter_code
_entity_poly.pdbx_strand_id
1 'polypeptide(L)'
;MSRTKAKAAPAGEGHNSKELTENERKSLFFHHLRKRMAHNANIAEAGAAKKADGKTAQADGLVLGDIDYAIKAIGADDKKTVTDRFVAEGEILSWLGLSSGFQSDMFRDRAPAVEKIERAGELAGLAALGRTSGYATGSDEDTRWLDAYDRGQATVRDNFEAAMLKRNAAKDELIKGADNGDDPFDDADADLEAAE
;
A
#
# COMPACT_ATOMS: atom_id res chain seq x y z
N MET A 1 -4.08 -23.43 -84.28
CA MET A 1 -3.03 -23.71 -83.28
C MET A 1 -3.07 -22.62 -82.22
N SER A 2 -3.73 -22.86 -81.08
CA SER A 2 -3.77 -21.92 -79.95
C SER A 2 -3.31 -22.67 -78.71
N ARG A 3 -2.18 -22.26 -78.13
CA ARG A 3 -1.60 -22.84 -76.92
C ARG A 3 -2.33 -22.28 -75.71
N THR A 4 -3.03 -23.14 -74.97
CA THR A 4 -3.60 -22.81 -73.67
C THR A 4 -2.47 -22.47 -72.70
N LYS A 5 -2.40 -21.21 -72.28
CA LYS A 5 -1.43 -20.69 -71.32
C LYS A 5 -1.85 -21.19 -69.93
N ALA A 6 -1.10 -22.13 -69.35
CA ALA A 6 -1.32 -22.59 -67.99
C ALA A 6 -1.15 -21.40 -67.01
N LYS A 7 -2.19 -21.14 -66.22
CA LYS A 7 -2.19 -20.15 -65.14
C LYS A 7 -1.31 -20.70 -64.01
N ALA A 8 -0.20 -20.04 -63.73
CA ALA A 8 0.64 -20.36 -62.57
C ALA A 8 -0.19 -20.20 -61.29
N ALA A 9 -0.20 -21.23 -60.45
CA ALA A 9 -0.75 -21.15 -59.10
C ALA A 9 0.05 -20.11 -58.29
N PRO A 10 -0.58 -19.32 -57.40
CA PRO A 10 0.17 -18.46 -56.50
C PRO A 10 1.11 -19.34 -55.67
N ALA A 11 2.38 -18.94 -55.61
CA ALA A 11 3.34 -19.53 -54.69
C ALA A 11 2.73 -19.47 -53.28
N GLY A 12 2.47 -20.63 -52.69
CA GLY A 12 2.00 -20.71 -51.32
C GLY A 12 2.97 -19.97 -50.41
N GLU A 13 2.43 -19.28 -49.40
CA GLU A 13 3.19 -18.64 -48.35
C GLU A 13 4.24 -19.63 -47.81
N GLY A 14 5.50 -19.31 -48.08
CA GLY A 14 6.61 -20.20 -47.78
C GLY A 14 6.71 -20.38 -46.27
N HIS A 15 6.61 -21.63 -45.84
CA HIS A 15 6.86 -22.13 -44.48
C HIS A 15 8.34 -21.99 -44.02
N ASN A 16 9.04 -20.91 -44.38
CA ASN A 16 10.44 -20.63 -44.03
C ASN A 16 10.56 -19.12 -43.72
N SER A 17 10.84 -18.62 -42.53
CA SER A 17 11.56 -19.20 -41.40
C SER A 17 10.91 -18.74 -40.09
N LYS A 18 10.92 -19.58 -39.05
CA LYS A 18 10.56 -19.18 -37.67
C LYS A 18 11.65 -18.31 -37.03
N GLU A 19 12.69 -17.95 -37.78
CA GLU A 19 13.83 -17.19 -37.30
C GLU A 19 13.64 -15.71 -37.62
N LEU A 20 13.67 -14.89 -36.57
CA LEU A 20 13.65 -13.44 -36.73
C LEU A 20 14.97 -12.99 -37.38
N THR A 21 14.86 -12.12 -38.39
CA THR A 21 15.97 -11.32 -38.88
C THR A 21 16.51 -10.43 -37.75
N GLU A 22 17.74 -9.93 -37.91
CA GLU A 22 18.33 -9.03 -36.92
C GLU A 22 17.48 -7.78 -36.65
N ASN A 23 16.92 -7.18 -37.71
CA ASN A 23 16.06 -6.00 -37.60
C ASN A 23 14.72 -6.30 -36.89
N GLU A 24 14.15 -7.49 -37.10
CA GLU A 24 12.94 -7.92 -36.39
C GLU A 24 13.23 -8.19 -34.91
N ARG A 25 14.36 -8.85 -34.59
CA ARG A 25 14.84 -9.02 -33.21
C ARG A 25 15.04 -7.68 -32.51
N LYS A 26 15.69 -6.73 -33.19
CA LYS A 26 15.94 -5.37 -32.69
C LYS A 26 14.62 -4.64 -32.44
N SER A 27 13.67 -4.72 -33.37
CA SER A 27 12.35 -4.11 -33.22
C SER A 27 11.59 -4.68 -32.01
N LEU A 28 11.60 -6.01 -31.85
CA LEU A 28 10.98 -6.67 -30.70
C LEU A 28 11.66 -6.25 -29.38
N PHE A 29 12.99 -6.20 -29.34
CA PHE A 29 13.74 -5.74 -28.19
C PHE A 29 13.35 -4.30 -27.80
N PHE A 30 13.37 -3.36 -28.75
CA PHE A 30 13.02 -1.97 -28.47
C PHE A 30 11.55 -1.77 -28.13
N HIS A 31 10.65 -2.61 -28.64
CA HIS A 31 9.25 -2.64 -28.22
C HIS A 31 9.11 -2.99 -26.73
N HIS A 32 9.76 -4.06 -26.28
CA HIS A 32 9.75 -4.45 -24.86
C HIS A 32 10.51 -3.45 -23.98
N LEU A 33 11.65 -2.92 -24.44
CA LEU A 33 12.41 -1.90 -23.72
C LEU A 33 11.55 -0.67 -23.42
N ARG A 34 10.85 -0.14 -24.43
CA ARG A 34 9.93 1.00 -24.28
C ARG A 34 8.84 0.75 -23.26
N LYS A 35 8.21 -0.43 -23.31
CA LYS A 35 7.21 -0.85 -22.33
C LYS A 35 7.78 -0.89 -20.92
N ARG A 36 8.96 -1.49 -20.73
CA ARG A 36 9.62 -1.53 -19.42
C ARG A 36 10.04 -0.15 -18.91
N MET A 37 10.53 0.72 -19.79
CA MET A 37 10.84 2.11 -19.44
C MET A 37 9.60 2.86 -18.96
N ALA A 38 8.45 2.68 -19.62
CA ALA A 38 7.18 3.26 -19.19
C ALA A 38 6.75 2.71 -17.82
N HIS A 39 6.83 1.39 -17.60
CA HIS A 39 6.54 0.81 -16.28
C HIS A 39 7.48 1.31 -15.18
N ASN A 40 8.78 1.48 -15.48
CA ASN A 40 9.73 2.04 -14.53
C ASN A 40 9.39 3.49 -14.16
N ALA A 41 8.94 4.30 -15.14
CA ALA A 41 8.46 5.66 -14.87
C ALA A 41 7.25 5.64 -13.94
N ASN A 42 6.27 4.77 -14.20
CA ASN A 42 5.09 4.62 -13.33
C ASN A 42 5.46 4.16 -11.92
N ILE A 43 6.42 3.24 -11.78
CA ILE A 43 6.93 2.79 -10.47
C ILE A 43 7.63 3.94 -9.74
N ALA A 44 8.42 4.75 -10.44
CA ALA A 44 9.09 5.90 -9.85
C ALA A 44 8.09 6.95 -9.36
N GLU A 45 7.06 7.23 -10.16
CA GLU A 45 5.97 8.14 -9.81
C GLU A 45 5.18 7.63 -8.61
N ALA A 46 4.72 6.38 -8.64
CA ALA A 46 4.02 5.74 -7.52
C ALA A 46 4.89 5.69 -6.26
N GLY A 47 6.19 5.44 -6.40
CA GLY A 47 7.16 5.47 -5.31
C GLY A 47 7.35 6.86 -4.71
N ALA A 48 7.31 7.92 -5.52
CA ALA A 48 7.37 9.29 -5.05
C ALA A 48 6.09 9.68 -4.29
N ALA A 49 4.91 9.31 -4.81
CA ALA A 49 3.63 9.49 -4.14
C ALA A 49 3.59 8.76 -2.78
N LYS A 50 3.95 7.47 -2.75
CA LYS A 50 4.04 6.68 -1.51
C LYS A 50 4.94 7.37 -0.47
N LYS A 51 6.08 7.92 -0.89
CA LYS A 51 6.99 8.66 0.01
C LYS A 51 6.39 9.95 0.53
N ALA A 52 5.66 10.69 -0.30
CA ALA A 52 4.99 11.92 0.11
C ALA A 52 3.87 11.64 1.11
N ASP A 53 3.05 10.62 0.86
CA ASP A 53 2.00 10.16 1.78
C ASP A 53 2.60 9.69 3.11
N GLY A 54 3.72 8.96 3.03
CA GLY A 54 4.46 8.54 4.22
C GLY A 54 4.91 9.72 5.09
N LYS A 55 5.45 10.79 4.49
CA LYS A 55 5.82 11.99 5.24
C LYS A 55 4.61 12.64 5.93
N THR A 56 3.46 12.66 5.26
CA THR A 56 2.21 13.16 5.82
C THR A 56 1.77 12.31 7.01
N ALA A 57 1.77 10.98 6.87
CA ALA A 57 1.43 10.06 7.95
C ALA A 57 2.36 10.21 9.17
N GLN A 58 3.66 10.38 8.95
CA GLN A 58 4.62 10.63 10.02
C GLN A 58 4.36 11.97 10.73
N ALA A 59 4.00 13.01 9.97
CA ALA A 59 3.60 14.29 10.55
C ALA A 59 2.32 14.19 11.39
N ASP A 60 1.48 13.19 11.12
CA ASP A 60 0.27 12.86 11.89
C ASP A 60 0.56 11.88 13.05
N GLY A 61 1.84 11.58 13.32
CA GLY A 61 2.27 10.74 14.44
C GLY A 61 2.25 9.24 14.16
N LEU A 62 2.02 8.81 12.93
CA LEU A 62 1.98 7.40 12.55
C LEU A 62 3.37 6.86 12.22
N VAL A 63 3.61 5.60 12.57
CA VAL A 63 4.85 4.90 12.24
C VAL A 63 4.71 4.21 10.88
N LEU A 64 5.63 4.52 9.94
CA LEU A 64 5.58 3.94 8.59
C LEU A 64 5.69 2.42 8.58
N GLY A 65 6.49 1.86 9.48
CA GLY A 65 6.63 0.41 9.63
C GLY A 65 5.30 -0.26 9.94
N ASP A 66 4.45 0.37 10.75
CA ASP A 66 3.15 -0.17 11.14
C ASP A 66 2.15 -0.13 9.96
N ILE A 67 2.18 0.94 9.18
CA ILE A 67 1.37 1.07 7.96
C ILE A 67 1.80 0.04 6.92
N ASP A 68 3.10 -0.10 6.65
CA ASP A 68 3.64 -1.10 5.71
C ASP A 68 3.32 -2.53 6.18
N TYR A 69 3.41 -2.80 7.49
CA TYR A 69 2.98 -4.07 8.07
C TYR A 69 1.49 -4.32 7.88
N ALA A 70 0.64 -3.32 8.14
CA ALA A 70 -0.80 -3.42 7.94
C ALA A 70 -1.16 -3.70 6.48
N ILE A 71 -0.56 -3.00 5.52
CA ILE A 71 -0.74 -3.24 4.08
C ILE A 71 -0.38 -4.70 3.74
N LYS A 72 0.76 -5.19 4.24
CA LYS A 72 1.19 -6.57 4.02
C LYS A 72 0.21 -7.57 4.63
N ALA A 73 -0.28 -7.33 5.85
CA ALA A 73 -1.21 -8.23 6.53
C ALA A 73 -2.59 -8.26 5.87
N ILE A 74 -3.06 -7.12 5.37
CA ILE A 74 -4.32 -7.01 4.62
C ILE A 74 -4.21 -7.80 3.31
N GLY A 75 -3.12 -7.63 2.57
CA GLY A 75 -2.89 -8.25 1.26
C GLY A 75 -2.29 -9.67 1.29
N ALA A 76 -2.05 -10.26 2.46
CA ALA A 76 -1.54 -11.63 2.54
C ALA A 76 -2.58 -12.65 2.06
N ASP A 77 -2.18 -13.55 1.15
CA ASP A 77 -3.02 -14.63 0.63
C ASP A 77 -3.51 -15.56 1.75
N ASP A 78 -2.62 -15.88 2.70
CA ASP A 78 -2.95 -16.61 3.92
C ASP A 78 -2.64 -15.76 5.15
N LYS A 79 -3.69 -15.18 5.72
CA LYS A 79 -3.61 -14.36 6.94
C LYS A 79 -3.07 -15.13 8.14
N LYS A 80 -3.20 -16.46 8.16
CA LYS A 80 -2.65 -17.32 9.21
C LYS A 80 -1.13 -17.23 9.30
N THR A 81 -0.45 -17.04 8.17
CA THR A 81 1.03 -16.90 8.15
C THR A 81 1.51 -15.70 8.96
N VAL A 82 0.74 -14.61 8.99
CA VAL A 82 1.08 -13.40 9.75
C VAL A 82 0.95 -13.66 11.25
N THR A 83 -0.14 -14.30 11.68
CA THR A 83 -0.37 -14.64 13.08
C THR A 83 0.57 -15.72 13.59
N ASP A 84 0.86 -16.74 12.77
CA ASP A 84 1.81 -17.81 13.12
C ASP A 84 3.22 -17.25 13.33
N ARG A 85 3.64 -16.30 12.49
CA ARG A 85 4.92 -15.64 12.64
C ARG A 85 5.00 -14.85 13.94
N PHE A 86 3.95 -14.11 14.29
CA PHE A 86 3.88 -13.40 15.56
C PHE A 86 3.98 -14.35 16.77
N VAL A 87 3.29 -15.50 16.70
CA VAL A 87 3.38 -16.53 17.74
C VAL A 87 4.81 -17.07 17.87
N ALA A 88 5.46 -17.39 16.74
CA ALA A 88 6.84 -17.85 16.74
C ALA A 88 7.83 -16.80 17.29
N GLU A 89 7.66 -15.53 16.94
CA GLU A 89 8.47 -14.43 17.47
C GLU A 89 8.28 -14.28 18.99
N GLY A 90 7.04 -14.39 19.49
CA GLY A 90 6.76 -14.37 20.93
C GLY A 90 7.38 -15.54 21.70
N GLU A 91 7.34 -16.75 21.14
CA GLU A 91 8.01 -17.94 21.72
C GLU A 91 9.53 -17.74 21.77
N ILE A 92 10.14 -17.24 20.69
CA ILE A 92 11.59 -16.94 20.65
C ILE A 92 11.95 -15.89 21.70
N LEU A 93 11.19 -14.80 21.83
CA LEU A 93 11.43 -13.78 22.85
C LEU A 93 11.32 -14.35 24.27
N SER A 94 10.44 -15.33 24.47
CA SER A 94 10.35 -16.04 25.74
C SER A 94 11.56 -16.93 26.00
N TRP A 95 12.07 -17.65 25.00
CA TRP A 95 13.30 -18.44 25.12
C TRP A 95 14.53 -17.56 25.38
N LEU A 96 14.57 -16.35 24.80
CA LEU A 96 15.62 -15.36 25.03
C LEU A 96 15.49 -14.65 26.39
N GLY A 97 14.44 -14.91 27.16
CA GLY A 97 14.19 -14.25 28.45
C GLY A 97 13.80 -12.77 28.34
N LEU A 98 13.47 -12.29 27.13
CA LEU A 98 13.05 -10.91 26.87
C LEU A 98 11.56 -10.70 27.11
N SER A 99 10.77 -11.79 27.10
CA SER A 99 9.35 -11.79 27.44
C SER A 99 9.04 -12.95 28.39
N SER A 100 8.54 -12.65 29.58
CA SER A 100 8.10 -13.68 30.53
C SER A 100 6.61 -13.96 30.35
N GLY A 101 6.24 -15.23 30.23
CA GLY A 101 4.83 -15.66 30.26
C GLY A 101 4.09 -15.58 28.91
N PHE A 102 4.80 -15.65 27.78
CA PHE A 102 4.14 -15.74 26.47
C PHE A 102 3.32 -17.04 26.38
N GLN A 103 2.00 -16.91 26.21
CA GLN A 103 1.08 -18.04 26.03
C GLN A 103 0.50 -18.00 24.61
N SER A 104 1.03 -18.85 23.72
CA SER A 104 0.60 -18.91 22.32
C SER A 104 -0.89 -19.27 22.15
N ASP A 105 -1.48 -20.01 23.09
CA ASP A 105 -2.92 -20.36 23.07
C ASP A 105 -3.84 -19.13 23.18
N MET A 106 -3.36 -18.01 23.76
CA MET A 106 -4.15 -16.77 23.85
C MET A 106 -4.44 -16.14 22.49
N PHE A 107 -3.63 -16.42 21.47
CA PHE A 107 -3.77 -15.86 20.13
C PHE A 107 -4.54 -16.77 19.17
N ARG A 108 -5.12 -17.88 19.67
CA ARG A 108 -6.03 -18.70 18.86
C ARG A 108 -7.32 -17.93 18.60
N ASP A 109 -7.68 -17.82 17.33
CA ASP A 109 -8.92 -17.16 16.92
C ASP A 109 -10.14 -18.04 17.26
N ARG A 110 -10.82 -17.67 18.36
CA ARG A 110 -12.05 -18.30 18.85
C ARG A 110 -13.30 -17.48 18.51
N ALA A 111 -13.18 -16.45 17.66
CA ALA A 111 -14.34 -15.63 17.31
C ALA A 111 -15.38 -16.48 16.56
N PRO A 112 -16.70 -16.28 16.82
CA PRO A 112 -17.75 -16.91 16.05
C PRO A 112 -17.64 -16.55 14.56
N ALA A 113 -18.10 -17.44 13.67
CA ALA A 113 -18.01 -17.22 12.23
C ALA A 113 -18.66 -15.91 11.77
N VAL A 114 -19.79 -15.54 12.38
CA VAL A 114 -20.50 -14.28 12.12
C VAL A 114 -19.63 -13.06 12.43
N GLU A 115 -18.94 -13.05 13.57
CA GLU A 115 -18.06 -11.95 13.95
C GLU A 115 -16.88 -11.83 12.99
N LYS A 116 -16.36 -12.97 12.48
CA LYS A 116 -15.30 -12.94 11.46
C LYS A 116 -15.75 -12.30 10.15
N ILE A 117 -16.98 -12.60 9.72
CA ILE A 117 -17.59 -12.00 8.52
C ILE A 117 -17.72 -10.49 8.69
N GLU A 118 -18.26 -10.05 9.83
CA GLU A 118 -18.46 -8.64 10.12
C GLU A 118 -17.12 -7.89 10.24
N ARG A 119 -16.13 -8.44 10.95
CA ARG A 119 -14.78 -7.86 11.03
C ARG A 119 -14.10 -7.78 9.67
N ALA A 120 -14.27 -8.78 8.82
CA ALA A 120 -13.70 -8.77 7.47
C ALA A 120 -14.34 -7.67 6.60
N GLY A 121 -15.66 -7.50 6.69
CA GLY A 121 -16.38 -6.42 6.00
C GLY A 121 -15.94 -5.05 6.50
N GLU A 122 -15.93 -4.84 7.82
CA GLU A 122 -15.50 -3.57 8.43
C GLU A 122 -14.06 -3.21 8.06
N LEU A 123 -13.12 -4.15 8.12
CA LEU A 123 -11.74 -3.93 7.71
C LEU A 123 -11.64 -3.53 6.23
N ALA A 124 -12.40 -4.20 5.34
CA ALA A 124 -12.44 -3.85 3.93
C ALA A 124 -13.01 -2.43 3.70
N GLY A 125 -14.00 -2.04 4.51
CA GLY A 125 -14.55 -0.70 4.55
C GLY A 125 -13.51 0.33 5.00
N LEU A 126 -12.84 0.11 6.13
CA LEU A 126 -11.79 1.01 6.64
C LEU A 126 -10.62 1.18 5.66
N ALA A 127 -10.24 0.11 4.97
CA ALA A 127 -9.15 0.11 3.98
C ALA A 127 -9.59 0.56 2.58
N ALA A 128 -10.86 0.94 2.40
CA ALA A 128 -11.45 1.33 1.11
C ALA A 128 -11.21 0.31 -0.02
N LEU A 129 -11.28 -0.99 0.31
CA LEU A 129 -11.21 -2.07 -0.67
C LEU A 129 -12.54 -2.19 -1.45
N GLY A 130 -12.57 -3.06 -2.46
CA GLY A 130 -13.81 -3.31 -3.22
C GLY A 130 -14.94 -3.82 -2.34
N ARG A 131 -16.15 -3.30 -2.54
CA ARG A 131 -17.38 -3.70 -1.83
C ARG A 131 -17.93 -5.03 -2.38
N THR A 132 -17.16 -6.12 -2.20
CA THR A 132 -17.50 -7.47 -2.64
C THR A 132 -17.21 -8.47 -1.54
N SER A 133 -18.24 -9.15 -1.03
CA SER A 133 -18.13 -10.03 0.15
C SER A 133 -17.52 -11.40 -0.14
N GLY A 134 -17.63 -11.89 -1.39
CA GLY A 134 -17.25 -13.24 -1.78
C GLY A 134 -18.25 -14.33 -1.35
N TYR A 135 -19.33 -13.97 -0.65
CA TYR A 135 -20.44 -14.85 -0.31
C TYR A 135 -21.50 -14.85 -1.43
N ALA A 136 -22.46 -15.77 -1.33
CA ALA A 136 -23.58 -15.81 -2.27
C ALA A 136 -24.42 -14.53 -2.13
N THR A 137 -24.64 -13.83 -3.24
CA THR A 137 -25.37 -12.55 -3.23
C THR A 137 -26.74 -12.68 -2.59
N GLY A 138 -27.02 -11.82 -1.61
CA GLY A 138 -28.27 -11.80 -0.86
C GLY A 138 -28.37 -12.84 0.27
N SER A 139 -27.30 -13.59 0.57
CA SER A 139 -27.26 -14.43 1.78
C SER A 139 -27.14 -13.59 3.05
N ASP A 140 -27.36 -14.23 4.21
CA ASP A 140 -27.18 -13.57 5.50
C ASP A 140 -25.71 -13.14 5.71
N GLU A 141 -24.76 -13.95 5.26
CA GLU A 141 -23.32 -13.65 5.32
C GLU A 141 -22.96 -12.48 4.40
N ASP A 142 -23.49 -12.46 3.17
CA ASP A 142 -23.30 -11.35 2.23
C ASP A 142 -23.84 -10.05 2.81
N THR A 143 -25.07 -10.06 3.30
CA THR A 143 -25.71 -8.88 3.91
C THR A 143 -24.91 -8.35 5.09
N ARG A 144 -24.50 -9.23 6.03
CA ARG A 144 -23.71 -8.84 7.21
C ARG A 144 -22.36 -8.25 6.84
N TRP A 145 -21.69 -8.84 5.86
CA TRP A 145 -20.41 -8.34 5.38
C TRP A 145 -20.55 -6.95 4.78
N LEU A 146 -21.57 -6.73 3.94
CA LEU A 146 -21.82 -5.47 3.26
C LEU A 146 -22.21 -4.37 4.25
N ASP A 147 -23.06 -4.69 5.23
CA ASP A 147 -23.41 -3.76 6.31
C ASP A 147 -22.17 -3.36 7.11
N ALA A 148 -21.27 -4.32 7.38
CA ALA A 148 -20.03 -4.03 8.09
C ALA A 148 -19.05 -3.19 7.26
N TYR A 149 -18.97 -3.44 5.96
CA TYR A 149 -18.21 -2.60 5.03
C TYR A 149 -18.70 -1.15 5.07
N ASP A 150 -20.01 -0.94 4.97
CA ASP A 150 -20.61 0.39 4.99
C ASP A 150 -20.37 1.09 6.35
N ARG A 151 -20.38 0.34 7.46
CA ARG A 151 -19.97 0.86 8.77
C ARG A 151 -18.51 1.30 8.79
N GLY A 152 -17.59 0.50 8.24
CA GLY A 152 -16.17 0.87 8.15
C GLY A 152 -15.94 2.16 7.36
N GLN A 153 -16.64 2.32 6.22
CA GLN A 153 -16.63 3.55 5.43
C GLN A 153 -17.21 4.74 6.20
N ALA A 154 -18.33 4.55 6.90
CA ALA A 154 -18.93 5.58 7.74
C ALA A 154 -17.98 6.03 8.85
N THR A 155 -17.27 5.10 9.51
CA THR A 155 -16.26 5.42 10.53
C THR A 155 -15.20 6.36 9.99
N VAL A 156 -14.63 6.10 8.81
CA VAL A 156 -13.65 7.00 8.20
C VAL A 156 -14.29 8.35 7.88
N ARG A 157 -15.42 8.36 7.17
CA ARG A 157 -16.12 9.58 6.76
C ARG A 157 -16.44 10.49 7.94
N ASP A 158 -17.01 9.93 9.00
CA ASP A 158 -17.58 10.68 10.11
C ASP A 158 -16.48 11.22 11.06
N ASN A 159 -15.31 10.56 11.11
CA ASN A 159 -14.21 10.96 12.00
C ASN A 159 -13.10 11.76 11.30
N PHE A 160 -12.94 11.61 9.97
CA PHE A 160 -11.81 12.19 9.25
C PHE A 160 -11.79 13.71 9.31
N GLU A 161 -12.94 14.38 9.13
CA GLU A 161 -13.02 15.84 9.22
C GLU A 161 -12.60 16.35 10.60
N ALA A 162 -13.12 15.74 11.67
CA ALA A 162 -12.77 16.11 13.03
C ALA A 162 -11.28 15.88 13.33
N ALA A 163 -10.69 14.78 12.82
CA ALA A 163 -9.27 14.51 12.94
C ALA A 163 -8.41 15.57 12.22
N MET A 164 -8.81 15.95 11.00
CA MET A 164 -8.13 16.95 10.18
C MET A 164 -8.18 18.35 10.82
N LEU A 165 -9.33 18.74 11.38
CA LEU A 165 -9.48 20.02 12.09
C LEU A 165 -8.58 20.07 13.33
N LYS A 166 -8.56 19.01 14.15
CA LYS A 166 -7.68 18.92 15.32
C LYS A 166 -6.21 18.98 14.93
N ARG A 167 -5.83 18.28 13.86
CA ARG A 167 -4.46 18.32 13.32
C ARG A 167 -4.05 19.73 12.89
N ASN A 168 -4.92 20.43 12.17
CA ASN A 168 -4.61 21.79 11.70
C ASN A 168 -4.52 22.77 12.88
N ALA A 169 -5.42 22.68 13.86
CA ALA A 169 -5.37 23.50 15.07
C ALA A 169 -4.07 23.29 15.88
N ALA A 170 -3.62 22.04 16.03
CA ALA A 170 -2.36 21.73 16.71
C ALA A 170 -1.13 22.33 15.98
N LYS A 171 -1.16 22.39 14.64
CA LYS A 171 -0.11 23.05 13.85
C LYS A 171 -0.13 24.57 14.06
N ASP A 172 -1.30 25.19 14.10
CA ASP A 172 -1.45 26.63 14.30
C ASP A 172 -1.00 27.07 15.70
N GLU A 173 -1.25 26.26 16.74
CA GLU A 173 -0.75 26.53 18.10
C GLU A 173 0.78 26.46 18.18
N LEU A 174 1.40 25.48 17.51
CA LEU A 174 2.86 25.34 17.48
C LEU A 174 3.55 26.53 16.79
N ILE A 175 2.93 27.05 15.71
CA ILE A 175 3.43 28.24 15.00
C ILE A 175 3.34 29.48 15.90
N LYS A 176 2.24 29.67 16.63
CA LYS A 176 2.07 30.80 17.55
C LYS A 176 3.01 30.75 18.75
N GLY A 177 3.35 29.54 19.23
CA GLY A 177 4.31 29.37 20.33
C GLY A 177 5.73 29.83 20.01
N ALA A 178 6.13 29.77 18.73
CA ALA A 178 7.45 30.19 18.26
C ALA A 178 7.59 31.72 18.06
N ASP A 179 6.48 32.46 18.08
CA ASP A 179 6.42 33.91 17.86
C ASP A 179 6.39 34.71 19.17
N ASN A 180 6.56 34.04 20.32
CA ASN A 180 6.56 34.67 21.65
C ASN A 180 7.93 35.32 22.01
N GLY A 181 8.55 36.02 21.07
CA GLY A 181 9.48 37.13 21.30
C GLY A 181 10.79 36.91 22.06
N ASP A 182 11.04 35.77 22.69
CA ASP A 182 12.34 35.44 23.28
C ASP A 182 13.18 34.71 22.23
N ASP A 183 13.94 35.46 21.44
CA ASP A 183 15.08 34.91 20.69
C ASP A 183 16.21 34.65 21.70
N PRO A 184 16.56 33.39 22.01
CA PRO A 184 17.60 33.06 22.97
C PRO A 184 19.03 33.36 22.46
N PHE A 185 19.17 33.97 21.28
CA PHE A 185 20.45 34.34 20.66
C PHE A 185 20.63 35.86 20.46
N ASP A 186 19.75 36.72 20.98
CA ASP A 186 19.82 38.18 20.77
C ASP A 186 20.88 38.89 21.65
N ASP A 187 21.58 38.18 22.55
CA ASP A 187 22.56 38.76 23.49
C ASP A 187 24.03 38.41 23.16
N ALA A 188 24.42 38.34 21.88
CA ALA A 188 25.79 37.91 21.51
C ALA A 188 26.68 38.92 20.75
N ASP A 189 26.20 40.12 20.41
CA ASP A 189 26.98 41.05 19.54
C ASP A 189 27.21 42.46 20.12
N ALA A 190 27.08 42.68 21.44
CA ALA A 190 27.27 44.02 22.04
C ALA A 190 28.66 44.31 22.64
N ASP A 191 29.53 43.31 22.84
CA ASP A 191 30.74 43.47 23.69
C ASP A 191 32.10 43.44 22.94
N LEU A 192 32.13 43.48 21.60
CA LEU A 192 33.39 43.44 20.83
C LEU A 192 33.89 44.77 20.26
N GLU A 193 33.28 45.90 20.63
CA GLU A 193 33.70 47.24 20.16
C GLU A 193 34.20 48.16 21.29
N ALA A 194 34.96 47.63 22.26
CA ALA A 194 35.61 48.41 23.31
C ALA A 194 37.02 47.92 23.69
N ALA A 195 37.86 47.63 22.69
CA ALA A 195 39.29 47.45 22.91
C ALA A 195 40.09 48.18 21.82
N GLU A 196 40.31 49.48 22.04
CA GLU A 196 41.49 50.22 21.54
C GLU A 196 42.79 49.66 22.15
#